data_AF-A0A258LSP6-F1
#
_entry.id   AF-A0A258LSP6-F1
#
_cell.length_a   1.000
_cell.length_b   1.000
_cell.length_c   1.000
_cell.angle_alpha   90.00
_cell.angle_beta   90.00
_cell.angle_gamma   90.00
#
_symmetry.space_group_name_H-M   'P 1'
#
loop_
_entity.id
_entity.type
_entity.pdbx_description
1 polymer ?
#
loop_
_entity_poly.entity_id
_entity_poly.type
_entity_poly.pdbx_seq_one_letter_code
_entity_poly.pdbx_strand_id
1 'polypeptide(L)' 'HPLQSAFLKEQAMQCGYCVSGILISAAALLRRVARPTEDEVRAALDRNLCRCGAHNRMVRAILAASAEMAR' A
#
# COMPACT_ATOMS: atom_id res chain seq x y z
N HIS A 1 5.38 -11.51 1.85
CA HIS A 1 5.09 -10.39 2.77
C HIS A 1 3.61 -10.04 2.67
N PRO A 2 2.86 -9.77 3.77
CA PRO A 2 1.41 -9.50 3.73
C PRO A 2 0.99 -8.41 2.73
N LEU A 3 1.77 -7.31 2.64
CA LEU A 3 1.60 -6.30 1.58
C LEU A 3 1.56 -6.87 0.15
N GLN A 4 2.48 -7.76 -0.23
CA GLN A 4 2.51 -8.31 -1.60
C GLN A 4 1.25 -9.15 -1.88
N SER A 5 0.84 -9.97 -0.91
CA SER A 5 -0.40 -10.76 -1.01
C SER A 5 -1.63 -9.86 -1.14
N ALA A 6 -1.71 -8.78 -0.37
CA ALA A 6 -2.80 -7.82 -0.44
C ALA A 6 -2.84 -7.08 -1.78
N PHE A 7 -1.67 -6.70 -2.33
CA PHE A 7 -1.59 -6.06 -3.64
C PHE A 7 -2.10 -6.95 -4.77
N LEU A 8 -1.84 -8.26 -4.69
CA LEU A 8 -2.38 -9.24 -5.63
C LEU A 8 -3.90 -9.36 -5.49
N LYS A 9 -4.41 -9.52 -4.26
CA LYS A 9 -5.84 -9.66 -3.97
C LYS A 9 -6.66 -8.44 -4.42
N GLU A 10 -6.17 -7.24 -4.15
CA GLU A 10 -6.83 -5.98 -4.52
C GLU A 10 -6.60 -5.56 -5.99
N GLN A 11 -5.84 -6.35 -6.75
CA GLN A 11 -5.37 -5.97 -8.09
C GLN A 11 -4.75 -4.55 -8.09
N ALA A 12 -3.93 -4.25 -7.09
CA ALA A 12 -3.32 -2.95 -6.86
C ALA A 12 -2.12 -2.65 -7.79
N MET A 13 -1.99 -3.39 -8.89
CA MET A 13 -0.90 -3.27 -9.86
C MET A 13 -1.47 -3.34 -11.28
N GLN A 14 -0.93 -2.50 -12.17
CA GLN A 14 -1.17 -2.59 -13.62
C GLN A 14 0.16 -2.79 -14.35
N CYS A 15 0.85 -1.71 -14.73
CA CYS A 15 2.17 -1.81 -15.39
C CYS A 15 3.31 -2.27 -14.47
N GLY A 16 3.10 -2.29 -13.14
CA GLY A 16 4.09 -2.71 -12.16
C GLY A 16 5.21 -1.71 -11.84
N TYR A 17 5.48 -0.73 -12.70
CA TYR A 17 6.66 0.14 -12.59
C TYR A 17 6.78 0.88 -11.24
N CYS A 18 5.69 1.48 -10.75
CA CYS A 18 5.69 2.24 -9.49
C CYS A 18 5.64 1.36 -8.22
N VAL A 19 5.36 0.06 -8.36
CA VAL A 19 4.95 -0.79 -7.23
C VAL A 19 6.06 -0.94 -6.20
N SER A 20 7.32 -1.07 -6.63
CA SER A 20 8.44 -1.22 -5.70
C SER A 20 8.55 -0.05 -4.72
N GLY A 21 8.42 1.19 -5.21
CA GLY A 21 8.43 2.39 -4.36
C GLY A 21 7.23 2.45 -3.42
N ILE A 22 6.04 2.11 -3.92
CA ILE A 22 4.80 2.03 -3.14
C ILE A 22 4.95 1.00 -2.00
N LEU A 23 5.42 -0.22 -2.29
CA LEU A 23 5.57 -1.29 -1.30
C LEU A 23 6.58 -0.93 -0.21
N ILE A 24 7.72 -0.33 -0.58
CA ILE A 24 8.72 0.12 0.38
C ILE A 24 8.16 1.23 1.29
N SER A 25 7.45 2.21 0.70
CA SER A 25 6.83 3.31 1.46
C SER A 25 5.74 2.80 2.40
N ALA A 26 4.90 1.87 1.94
CA ALA A 26 3.89 1.22 2.77
C ALA A 26 4.51 0.40 3.90
N ALA A 27 5.55 -0.38 3.63
CA ALA A 27 6.24 -1.14 4.66
C ALA A 27 6.87 -0.22 5.72
N ALA A 28 7.44 0.92 5.31
CA ALA A 28 7.98 1.91 6.23
C ALA A 28 6.90 2.55 7.12
N LEU A 29 5.71 2.84 6.56
CA LEU A 29 4.55 3.30 7.33
C LEU A 29 4.11 2.25 8.35
N LEU A 30 3.87 1.01 7.91
CA LEU A 30 3.35 -0.08 8.76
C LEU A 30 4.32 -0.49 9.88
N ARG A 31 5.61 -0.24 9.72
CA ARG A 31 6.61 -0.41 10.79
C ARG A 31 6.48 0.63 11.91
N ARG A 32 5.93 1.82 11.62
CA ARG A 32 5.78 2.92 12.57
C ARG A 32 4.37 3.00 13.14
N VAL A 33 3.37 2.75 12.30
CA VAL A 33 1.95 2.83 12.63
C VAL A 33 1.31 1.49 12.26
N ALA A 34 1.07 0.65 13.26
CA ALA A 34 0.56 -0.71 13.04
C ALA A 34 -0.85 -0.73 12.42
N ARG A 35 -1.67 0.30 12.72
CA ARG A 35 -3.05 0.47 12.24
C ARG A 35 -3.25 1.90 11.72
N PRO A 36 -2.72 2.23 10.52
CA PRO A 36 -2.86 3.56 9.98
C PRO A 36 -4.29 3.80 9.48
N THR A 37 -4.70 5.05 9.49
CA THR A 37 -5.89 5.56 8.83
C THR A 37 -5.70 5.64 7.32
N GLU A 38 -6.77 5.80 6.55
CA GLU A 38 -6.69 5.98 5.10
C GLU A 38 -5.86 7.21 4.71
N ASP A 39 -6.04 8.32 5.44
CA ASP A 39 -5.33 9.57 5.18
C ASP A 39 -3.82 9.45 5.43
N GLU A 40 -3.41 8.71 6.47
CA GLU A 40 -2.00 8.42 6.73
C GLU A 40 -1.39 7.56 5.61
N VAL A 41 -2.14 6.59 5.08
CA VAL A 41 -1.69 5.81 3.92
C VAL A 41 -1.55 6.71 2.69
N ARG A 42 -2.53 7.57 2.41
CA ARG A 42 -2.47 8.52 1.28
C ARG A 42 -1.27 9.45 1.40
N ALA A 43 -1.05 10.05 2.57
CA ALA A 43 0.11 10.90 2.85
C ALA A 43 1.45 10.16 2.67
N ALA A 44 1.53 8.88 3.08
CA ALA A 44 2.73 8.08 2.86
C ALA A 44 3.00 7.76 1.38
N LEU A 45 1.97 7.75 0.54
CA LEU A 45 2.08 7.46 -0.89
C LEU A 45 2.17 8.72 -1.77
N ASP A 46 2.11 9.92 -1.21
CA ASP A 46 1.96 11.18 -1.95
C ASP A 46 3.12 11.45 -2.94
N ARG A 47 4.32 10.95 -2.61
CA ARG A 47 5.52 11.03 -3.48
C ARG A 47 5.72 9.83 -4.40
N ASN A 48 4.83 8.85 -4.35
CA ASN A 48 4.86 7.65 -5.19
C ASN A 48 3.80 7.77 -6.30
N LEU A 49 4.20 8.32 -7.44
CA LEU A 49 3.29 8.57 -8.56
C LEU A 49 2.94 7.27 -9.32
N CYS A 50 1.68 7.15 -9.74
CA CYS A 50 1.16 6.03 -10.51
C CYS A 50 0.38 6.55 -11.72
N ARG A 51 0.89 6.32 -12.93
CA ARG A 51 0.18 6.76 -14.14
C ARG A 51 -0.99 5.85 -14.53
N CYS A 52 -1.00 4.62 -14.03
CA CYS A 52 -2.07 3.66 -14.28
C CYS A 52 -3.34 3.91 -13.44
N GLY A 53 -3.33 4.87 -12.51
CA GLY A 53 -4.50 5.19 -11.69
C GLY A 53 -4.90 4.10 -10.69
N ALA A 54 -3.93 3.34 -10.15
CA ALA A 54 -4.19 2.23 -9.23
C ALA A 54 -4.15 2.62 -7.73
N HIS A 55 -3.90 3.88 -7.38
CA HIS A 55 -3.70 4.34 -5.99
C HIS A 55 -4.81 3.93 -5.02
N ASN A 56 -6.10 4.11 -5.37
CA ASN A 56 -7.19 3.75 -4.46
C ASN A 56 -7.19 2.24 -4.13
N ARG A 57 -6.74 1.38 -5.06
CA ARG A 57 -6.58 -0.06 -4.81
C ARG A 57 -5.37 -0.36 -3.92
N MET A 58 -4.27 0.38 -4.12
CA MET A 58 -3.08 0.30 -3.26
C MET A 58 -3.40 0.70 -1.82
N VAL A 59 -4.18 1.77 -1.63
CA VAL A 59 -4.63 2.22 -0.30
C VAL A 59 -5.41 1.10 0.40
N ARG A 60 -6.40 0.50 -0.26
CA ARG A 60 -7.13 -0.65 0.29
C ARG A 60 -6.22 -1.84 0.61
N ALA A 61 -5.27 -2.15 -0.28
CA ALA A 61 -4.33 -3.24 -0.07
C ALA A 61 -3.44 -3.02 1.17
N ILE A 62 -3.01 -1.78 1.42
CA ILE A 62 -2.18 -1.45 2.59
C ILE A 62 -2.99 -1.56 3.87
N LEU A 63 -4.24 -1.07 3.89
CA LEU A 63 -5.13 -1.20 5.04
C LEU A 63 -5.45 -2.67 5.35
N ALA A 64 -5.70 -3.49 4.31
CA ALA A 64 -5.90 -4.93 4.46
C ALA A 64 -4.65 -5.63 5.02
N ALA A 65 -3.46 -5.28 4.50
CA ALA A 65 -2.20 -5.82 5.00
C ALA A 65 -1.92 -5.41 6.46
N SER A 66 -2.23 -4.17 6.85
CA SER A 66 -2.16 -3.72 8.24
C SER A 66 -3.04 -4.57 9.16
N ALA A 67 -4.29 -4.82 8.76
CA ALA A 67 -5.22 -5.64 9.54
C ALA A 67 -4.75 -7.11 9.65
N GLU A 68 -4.09 -7.64 8.62
CA GLU A 68 -3.50 -8.99 8.65
C GLU A 68 -2.26 -9.06 9.55
N MET A 69 -1.40 -8.03 9.50
CA MET A 69 -0.16 -7.96 10.28
C MET A 69 -0.38 -7.67 11.78
N ALA A 70 -1.52 -7.08 12.14
CA ALA A 70 -1.88 -6.75 13.52
C ALA A 70 -2.68 -7.86 14.23
N ARG A 71 -2.86 -9.02 13.58
CA ARG A 71 -3.40 -10.25 14.17
C ARG A 71 -2.27 -11.09 14.73
#